data_AF-A0A7Y4WTR3-F1
#
_entry.id   AF-A0A7Y4WTR3-F1
#
_cell.length_a   1.000
_cell.length_b   1.000
_cell.length_c   1.000
_cell.angle_alpha   90.00
_cell.angle_beta   90.00
_cell.angle_gamma   90.00
#
_symmetry.space_group_name_H-M   'P 1'
#
loop_
_entity.id
_entity.type
_entity.pdbx_description
1 polymer ?
#
loop_
_entity_poly.entity_id
_entity_poly.type
_entity_poly.pdbx_seq_one_letter_code
_entity_poly.pdbx_strand_id
1 'polypeptide(L)'
;MRPRSIWLLLSLVALVTVARPARTATPWASDPATPVVTHNQMLRASLDRIAAGSGLWREVLGTLEGSGRRAIVLTPDQVRVQDARDAAAGAFEADLLAEAAPVVQDGSVVRTVLVVVNLALLRQAHHARVWASPADFARDLDRIVIHEVYGHAFPYLLAGDLSGRCADAQPGQRPTDACAIQRENAVRAELRLGLRRDVGLDGLALARPTGLSPRLPLTWVR
;
A
#
# COMPACT_ATOMS: atom_id res chain seq x y z
N MET A 1 -5.63 78.04 23.52
CA MET A 1 -6.86 78.43 22.80
C MET A 1 -7.28 77.29 21.86
N ARG A 2 -8.56 77.24 21.44
CA ARG A 2 -9.25 76.17 20.66
C ARG A 2 -8.56 75.87 19.29
N PRO A 3 -8.65 74.64 18.72
CA PRO A 3 -9.90 74.02 18.22
C PRO A 3 -10.08 72.50 18.53
N ARG A 4 -11.32 71.99 18.68
CA ARG A 4 -12.22 71.28 17.69
C ARG A 4 -11.61 69.98 17.11
N SER A 5 -12.37 68.91 16.84
CA SER A 5 -13.75 68.52 17.16
C SER A 5 -13.91 67.00 16.96
N ILE A 6 -14.92 66.41 17.60
CA ILE A 6 -15.35 65.02 17.38
C ILE A 6 -15.81 64.81 15.94
N TRP A 7 -15.38 63.71 15.30
CA TRP A 7 -16.20 62.92 14.38
C TRP A 7 -15.81 61.44 14.48
N LEU A 8 -16.68 60.62 15.08
CA LEU A 8 -16.64 59.17 14.88
C LEU A 8 -17.15 58.86 13.48
N LEU A 9 -16.39 58.07 12.72
CA LEU A 9 -16.89 57.36 11.54
C LEU A 9 -16.84 55.86 11.83
N LEU A 10 -17.99 55.31 12.24
CA LEU A 10 -18.20 53.87 12.25
C LEU A 10 -18.25 53.37 10.80
N SER A 11 -17.15 52.77 10.34
CA SER A 11 -17.14 52.02 9.09
C SER A 11 -17.78 50.65 9.31
N LEU A 12 -19.03 50.52 8.91
CA LEU A 12 -19.78 49.26 8.96
C LEU A 12 -19.26 48.31 7.86
N VAL A 13 -18.23 47.51 8.18
CA VAL A 13 -17.74 46.48 7.27
C VAL A 13 -18.75 45.33 7.25
N ALA A 14 -19.66 45.37 6.29
CA ALA A 14 -20.56 44.27 5.98
C ALA A 14 -19.73 43.08 5.47
N LEU A 15 -19.42 42.14 6.37
CA LEU A 15 -18.70 40.92 6.03
C LEU A 15 -19.63 40.02 5.21
N VAL A 16 -19.56 40.14 3.88
CA VAL A 16 -20.25 39.21 2.97
C VAL A 16 -19.57 37.85 3.09
N THR A 17 -20.05 37.04 4.02
CA THR A 17 -19.65 35.64 4.17
C THR A 17 -20.17 34.86 2.97
N VAL A 18 -19.38 34.85 1.90
CA VAL A 18 -19.54 33.87 0.83
C VAL A 18 -19.30 32.51 1.47
N ALA A 19 -20.39 31.85 1.84
CA ALA A 19 -20.38 30.48 2.31
C ALA A 19 -19.84 29.62 1.16
N ARG A 20 -18.54 29.35 1.17
CA ARG A 20 -17.97 28.28 0.34
C ARG A 20 -18.80 27.05 0.66
N PRO A 21 -19.46 26.41 -0.33
CA PRO A 21 -20.13 25.16 -0.07
C PRO A 21 -19.06 24.22 0.48
N ALA A 22 -19.25 23.77 1.71
CA ALA A 22 -18.45 22.68 2.24
C ALA A 22 -18.64 21.55 1.24
N ARG A 23 -17.59 21.22 0.49
CA ARG A 23 -17.53 19.95 -0.24
C ARG A 23 -17.53 18.90 0.85
N THR A 24 -18.73 18.45 1.21
CA THR A 24 -18.91 17.15 1.83
C THR A 24 -18.15 16.19 0.96
N ALA A 25 -17.00 15.75 1.44
CA ALA A 25 -16.24 14.72 0.78
C ALA A 25 -17.14 13.49 0.81
N THR A 26 -17.85 13.24 -0.28
CA THR A 26 -18.60 12.01 -0.46
C THR A 26 -17.62 10.90 -0.14
N PRO A 27 -17.86 10.07 0.89
CA PRO A 27 -17.02 8.91 1.12
C PRO A 27 -17.07 8.13 -0.19
N TRP A 28 -15.93 7.98 -0.86
CA TRP A 28 -15.88 7.25 -2.12
C TRP A 28 -16.22 5.81 -1.76
N ALA A 29 -17.49 5.46 -1.94
CA ALA A 29 -18.00 4.12 -1.71
C ALA A 29 -17.17 3.22 -2.62
N SER A 30 -16.24 2.49 -2.01
CA SER A 30 -15.40 1.56 -2.74
C SER A 30 -16.34 0.51 -3.28
N ASP A 31 -16.46 0.46 -4.61
CA ASP A 31 -17.37 -0.48 -5.27
C ASP A 31 -17.08 -1.88 -4.71
N PRO A 32 -18.07 -2.57 -4.09
CA PRO A 32 -17.85 -3.87 -3.48
C PRO A 32 -17.36 -4.94 -4.46
N ALA A 33 -17.45 -4.69 -5.78
CA ALA A 33 -16.85 -5.54 -6.82
C ALA A 33 -15.32 -5.39 -6.96
N THR A 34 -14.71 -4.29 -6.50
CA THR A 34 -13.28 -3.98 -6.77
C THR A 34 -12.33 -4.85 -5.93
N PRO A 35 -11.50 -5.73 -6.53
CA PRO A 35 -10.62 -6.62 -5.75
C PRO A 35 -9.42 -5.94 -5.09
N VAL A 36 -9.05 -4.71 -5.50
CA VAL A 36 -7.94 -3.96 -4.89
C VAL A 36 -8.33 -2.53 -4.59
N VAL A 37 -8.40 -2.21 -3.30
CA VAL A 37 -8.90 -0.94 -2.78
C VAL A 37 -7.77 -0.14 -2.14
N THR A 38 -7.68 1.16 -2.47
CA THR A 38 -6.86 2.12 -1.74
C THR A 38 -7.50 3.51 -1.80
N HIS A 39 -7.28 4.30 -0.76
CA HIS A 39 -7.62 5.73 -0.69
C HIS A 39 -6.40 6.64 -0.91
N ASN A 40 -5.19 6.07 -1.00
CA ASN A 40 -3.97 6.84 -1.23
C ASN A 40 -3.76 7.05 -2.75
N GLN A 41 -3.69 8.30 -3.20
CA GLN A 41 -3.59 8.64 -4.63
C GLN A 41 -2.31 8.11 -5.29
N MET A 42 -1.20 8.02 -4.55
CA MET A 42 0.08 7.53 -5.07
C MET A 42 0.08 6.02 -5.26
N LEU A 43 -0.54 5.28 -4.31
CA LEU A 43 -0.80 3.84 -4.47
C LEU A 43 -1.82 3.57 -5.57
N ARG A 44 -2.90 4.37 -5.67
CA ARG A 44 -3.88 4.29 -6.75
C ARG A 44 -3.20 4.41 -8.11
N ALA A 45 -2.40 5.46 -8.33
CA ALA A 45 -1.69 5.66 -9.59
C ALA A 45 -0.70 4.53 -9.92
N SER A 46 -0.14 3.82 -8.93
CA SER A 46 0.69 2.63 -9.14
C SER A 46 -0.14 1.43 -9.60
N LEU A 47 -1.22 1.13 -8.85
CA LEU A 47 -2.18 0.07 -9.20
C LEU A 47 -2.76 0.26 -10.60
N ASP A 48 -3.12 1.49 -10.97
CA ASP A 48 -3.69 1.80 -12.27
C ASP A 48 -2.66 1.63 -13.41
N ARG A 49 -1.38 1.99 -13.19
CA ARG A 49 -0.29 1.72 -14.15
C ARG A 49 -0.05 0.22 -14.34
N ILE A 50 0.00 -0.53 -13.25
CA ILE A 50 0.22 -1.99 -13.27
C ILE A 50 -0.95 -2.66 -13.99
N ALA A 51 -2.19 -2.32 -13.63
CA ALA A 51 -3.39 -2.86 -14.26
C ALA A 51 -3.52 -2.49 -15.75
N ALA A 52 -3.04 -1.31 -16.16
CA ALA A 52 -2.98 -0.94 -17.58
C ALA A 52 -1.91 -1.73 -18.35
N GLY A 53 -0.74 -1.95 -17.76
CA GLY A 53 0.41 -2.55 -18.45
C GLY A 53 0.55 -4.08 -18.35
N SER A 54 -0.14 -4.76 -17.43
CA SER A 54 -0.02 -6.21 -17.20
C SER A 54 -1.32 -6.95 -17.54
N GLY A 55 -1.22 -7.97 -18.40
CA GLY A 55 -2.33 -8.88 -18.70
C GLY A 55 -2.60 -9.83 -17.53
N LEU A 56 -1.53 -10.40 -16.97
CA LEU A 56 -1.56 -11.30 -15.81
C LEU A 56 -2.24 -10.68 -14.58
N TRP A 57 -1.97 -9.40 -14.33
CA TRP A 57 -2.63 -8.67 -13.25
C TRP A 57 -4.14 -8.56 -13.46
N ARG A 58 -4.58 -8.18 -14.68
CA ARG A 58 -6.01 -8.05 -15.02
C ARG A 58 -6.75 -9.39 -14.97
N GLU A 59 -6.11 -10.48 -15.38
CA GLU A 59 -6.68 -11.83 -15.29
C GLU A 59 -7.00 -12.21 -13.84
N VAL A 60 -6.08 -11.94 -12.91
CA VAL A 60 -6.32 -12.17 -11.48
C VAL A 60 -7.41 -11.24 -10.93
N LEU A 61 -7.46 -9.96 -11.35
CA LEU A 61 -8.56 -9.07 -10.97
C LEU A 61 -9.92 -9.62 -11.42
N GLY A 62 -10.06 -10.02 -12.69
CA GLY A 62 -11.31 -10.60 -13.20
C GLY A 62 -11.69 -11.93 -12.52
N THR A 63 -10.71 -12.71 -12.05
CA THR A 63 -10.95 -13.93 -11.26
C THR A 63 -11.44 -13.63 -9.83
N LEU A 64 -11.06 -12.48 -9.26
CA LEU A 64 -11.47 -12.06 -7.92
C LEU A 64 -12.74 -11.21 -7.92
N GLU A 65 -13.13 -10.64 -9.06
CA GLU A 65 -14.34 -9.83 -9.25
C GLU A 65 -15.59 -10.60 -8.80
N GLY A 66 -16.50 -9.90 -8.10
CA GLY A 66 -17.72 -10.50 -7.54
C GLY A 66 -17.52 -11.51 -6.39
N SER A 67 -16.29 -11.97 -6.12
CA SER A 67 -16.04 -12.99 -5.07
C SER A 67 -16.12 -12.46 -3.63
N GLY A 68 -16.24 -11.14 -3.45
CA GLY A 68 -16.22 -10.48 -2.14
C GLY A 68 -14.87 -10.52 -1.41
N ARG A 69 -13.82 -11.02 -2.08
CA ARG A 69 -12.44 -11.11 -1.57
C ARG A 69 -11.61 -9.93 -2.11
N ARG A 70 -10.83 -9.27 -1.25
CA ARG A 70 -10.12 -8.02 -1.62
C ARG A 70 -8.77 -7.81 -0.95
N ALA A 71 -7.85 -7.16 -1.65
CA ALA A 71 -6.67 -6.53 -1.06
C ALA A 71 -7.01 -5.07 -0.70
N ILE A 72 -6.61 -4.62 0.48
CA ILE A 72 -6.70 -3.21 0.89
C ILE A 72 -5.28 -2.67 1.02
N VAL A 73 -4.88 -1.81 0.07
CA VAL A 73 -3.52 -1.25 -0.02
C VAL A 73 -3.48 0.10 0.71
N LEU A 74 -2.64 0.20 1.72
CA LEU A 74 -2.63 1.28 2.72
C LEU A 74 -1.22 1.81 2.95
N THR A 75 -1.11 3.00 3.56
CA THR A 75 0.13 3.46 4.20
C THR A 75 0.08 3.22 5.72
N PRO A 76 1.22 3.14 6.44
CA PRO A 76 1.24 2.79 7.87
C PRO A 76 0.37 3.68 8.76
N ASP A 77 0.27 4.97 8.45
CA ASP A 77 -0.58 5.96 9.14
C ASP A 77 -2.09 5.69 9.02
N GLN A 78 -2.49 4.85 8.06
CA GLN A 78 -3.88 4.43 7.84
C GLN A 78 -4.23 3.15 8.62
N VAL A 79 -3.23 2.45 9.16
CA VAL A 79 -3.41 1.22 9.93
C VAL A 79 -3.56 1.56 11.41
N ARG A 80 -4.78 1.51 11.94
CA ARG A 80 -5.05 1.60 13.37
C ARG A 80 -5.29 0.21 13.94
N VAL A 81 -4.25 -0.40 14.49
CA VAL A 81 -4.39 -1.58 15.34
C VAL A 81 -5.01 -1.14 16.67
N GLN A 82 -6.24 -1.56 16.94
CA GLN A 82 -6.80 -1.61 18.28
C GLN A 82 -6.72 -3.06 18.75
N ASP A 83 -5.80 -3.33 19.67
CA ASP A 83 -5.77 -4.60 20.38
C ASP A 83 -6.71 -4.51 21.58
N ALA A 84 -7.54 -5.54 21.76
CA ALA A 84 -8.55 -5.59 22.81
C ALA A 84 -8.01 -6.14 24.14
N ARG A 85 -6.82 -6.76 24.17
CA ARG A 85 -6.33 -7.46 25.38
C ARG A 85 -4.85 -7.30 25.72
N ASP A 86 -3.95 -7.04 24.78
CA ASP A 86 -2.51 -6.85 25.09
C ASP A 86 -1.88 -5.72 24.26
N ALA A 87 -0.90 -5.02 24.81
CA ALA A 87 -0.22 -3.92 24.10
C ALA A 87 0.86 -4.41 23.10
N ALA A 88 0.71 -5.63 22.57
CA ALA A 88 1.80 -6.39 21.93
C ALA A 88 1.43 -7.18 20.66
N ALA A 89 0.21 -7.10 20.12
CA ALA A 89 -0.01 -7.52 18.73
C ALA A 89 0.77 -6.60 17.78
N GLY A 90 1.53 -7.22 16.86
CA GLY A 90 2.48 -6.52 16.00
C GLY A 90 1.87 -5.36 15.22
N ALA A 91 2.25 -4.14 15.57
CA ALA A 91 2.16 -3.02 14.65
C ALA A 91 3.09 -3.28 13.45
N PHE A 92 2.74 -2.73 12.28
CA PHE A 92 3.64 -2.69 11.14
C PHE A 92 4.98 -2.07 11.57
N GLU A 93 6.07 -2.83 11.46
CA GLU A 93 7.40 -2.39 11.90
C GLU A 93 7.85 -1.22 10.99
N ALA A 94 8.14 -0.06 11.59
CA ALA A 94 8.22 1.23 10.86
C ALA A 94 9.43 1.35 9.90
N ASP A 95 10.38 0.41 10.02
CA ASP A 95 11.55 0.22 9.18
C ASP A 95 11.32 -0.78 8.02
N LEU A 96 10.17 -1.46 7.96
CA LEU A 96 9.75 -2.23 6.79
C LEU A 96 9.29 -1.32 5.65
N LEU A 97 9.63 -1.69 4.41
CA LEU A 97 9.15 -1.01 3.21
C LEU A 97 7.69 -1.33 2.92
N ALA A 98 7.29 -2.58 3.07
CA ALA A 98 5.93 -3.05 2.83
C ALA A 98 5.70 -4.43 3.45
N GLU A 99 4.43 -4.83 3.56
CA GLU A 99 4.00 -6.13 4.06
C GLU A 99 2.58 -6.46 3.56
N ALA A 100 2.35 -7.72 3.17
CA ALA A 100 1.03 -8.29 2.89
C ALA A 100 0.57 -9.26 4.00
N ALA A 101 -0.39 -8.83 4.82
CA ALA A 101 -0.92 -9.58 5.95
C ALA A 101 -2.39 -10.05 5.70
N PRO A 102 -2.67 -11.36 5.65
CA PRO A 102 -4.03 -11.87 5.50
C PRO A 102 -4.86 -11.64 6.78
N VAL A 103 -6.10 -11.20 6.62
CA VAL A 103 -7.09 -11.10 7.72
C VAL A 103 -7.81 -12.44 7.82
N VAL A 104 -7.39 -13.25 8.79
CA VAL A 104 -7.94 -14.57 9.06
C VAL A 104 -9.29 -14.45 9.80
N GLN A 105 -10.30 -15.12 9.27
CA GLN A 105 -11.62 -15.30 9.87
C GLN A 105 -11.82 -16.80 10.15
N ASP A 106 -12.46 -17.13 11.28
CA ASP A 106 -12.96 -18.47 11.61
C ASP A 106 -12.02 -19.64 11.22
N GLY A 107 -10.83 -19.67 11.84
CA GLY A 107 -9.87 -20.76 11.74
C GLY A 107 -8.86 -20.65 10.58
N SER A 108 -9.30 -20.33 9.36
CA SER A 108 -8.40 -20.23 8.20
C SER A 108 -8.89 -19.39 7.03
N VAL A 109 -10.12 -18.88 7.05
CA VAL A 109 -10.75 -18.19 5.91
C VAL A 109 -10.10 -16.82 5.69
N VAL A 110 -9.71 -16.51 4.46
CA VAL A 110 -9.13 -15.21 4.09
C VAL A 110 -10.01 -14.53 3.05
N ARG A 111 -10.76 -13.50 3.50
CA ARG A 111 -11.56 -12.62 2.62
C ARG A 111 -10.91 -11.26 2.38
N THR A 112 -9.96 -10.87 3.21
CA THR A 112 -9.26 -9.59 3.08
C THR A 112 -7.78 -9.80 3.33
N VAL A 113 -6.93 -9.18 2.52
CA VAL A 113 -5.50 -9.04 2.80
C VAL A 113 -5.22 -7.55 2.94
N LEU A 114 -4.57 -7.16 4.04
CA LEU A 114 -4.04 -5.81 4.20
C LEU A 114 -2.66 -5.78 3.53
N VAL A 115 -2.42 -4.79 2.68
CA VAL A 115 -1.10 -4.56 2.08
C VAL A 115 -0.64 -3.18 2.50
N VAL A 116 0.33 -3.12 3.40
CA VAL A 116 0.87 -1.87 3.92
C VAL A 116 2.11 -1.51 3.10
N VAL A 117 2.20 -0.28 2.61
CA VAL A 117 3.34 0.23 1.84
C VAL A 117 3.83 1.53 2.46
N ASN A 118 5.06 1.51 2.98
CA ASN A 118 5.71 2.62 3.67
C ASN A 118 6.26 3.65 2.67
N LEU A 119 5.34 4.44 2.09
CA LEU A 119 5.69 5.53 1.16
C LEU A 119 6.64 6.57 1.78
N ALA A 120 6.66 6.75 3.09
CA ALA A 120 7.56 7.67 3.77
C ALA A 120 9.02 7.14 3.71
N LEU A 121 9.24 5.89 4.09
CA LEU A 121 10.54 5.23 4.00
C LEU A 121 11.04 5.13 2.56
N LEU A 122 10.15 4.80 1.61
CA LEU A 122 10.49 4.77 0.17
C LEU A 122 10.94 6.15 -0.33
N ARG A 123 10.29 7.24 0.08
CA ARG A 123 10.71 8.61 -0.25
C ARG A 123 12.05 8.97 0.38
N GLN A 124 12.25 8.62 1.66
CA GLN A 124 13.51 8.87 2.35
C GLN A 124 14.69 8.20 1.63
N ALA A 125 14.53 6.93 1.25
CA ALA A 125 15.56 6.19 0.55
C ALA A 125 15.75 6.64 -0.91
N HIS A 126 14.69 7.10 -1.57
CA HIS A 126 14.80 7.72 -2.89
C HIS A 126 15.58 9.05 -2.82
N HIS A 127 15.26 9.92 -1.84
CA HIS A 127 16.00 11.17 -1.59
C HIS A 127 17.48 10.95 -1.23
N ALA A 128 17.83 9.81 -0.62
CA ALA A 128 19.21 9.46 -0.32
C ALA A 128 20.07 9.12 -1.57
N ARG A 129 19.45 9.00 -2.75
CA ARG A 129 20.15 8.70 -4.01
C ARG A 129 20.43 9.97 -4.82
N VAL A 130 21.70 10.19 -5.14
CA VAL A 130 22.21 11.37 -5.87
C VAL A 130 21.55 11.60 -7.25
N TRP A 131 21.02 10.54 -7.89
CA TRP A 131 20.54 10.57 -9.28
C TRP A 131 19.12 10.03 -9.51
N ALA A 132 18.33 9.83 -8.45
CA ALA A 132 17.03 9.18 -8.60
C ALA A 132 15.95 10.14 -9.13
N SER A 133 15.34 9.80 -10.26
CA SER A 133 14.29 10.60 -10.89
C SER A 133 12.90 10.29 -10.30
N PRO A 134 11.89 11.15 -10.51
CA PRO A 134 10.50 10.83 -10.19
C PRO A 134 9.98 9.56 -10.90
N ALA A 135 10.53 9.24 -12.07
CA ALA A 135 10.19 8.01 -12.78
C ALA A 135 10.77 6.77 -12.09
N ASP A 136 11.95 6.87 -11.48
CA ASP A 136 12.53 5.79 -10.68
C ASP A 136 11.71 5.55 -9.41
N PHE A 137 11.26 6.60 -8.72
CA PHE A 137 10.33 6.46 -7.59
C PHE A 137 9.06 5.70 -8.00
N ALA A 138 8.46 6.06 -9.14
CA ALA A 138 7.26 5.40 -9.64
C ALA A 138 7.50 3.92 -9.96
N ARG A 139 8.63 3.57 -10.60
CA ARG A 139 8.99 2.18 -10.91
C ARG A 139 9.34 1.36 -9.67
N ASP A 140 9.96 1.98 -8.68
CA ASP A 140 10.29 1.37 -7.39
C ASP A 140 9.00 1.08 -6.59
N LEU A 141 8.07 2.03 -6.56
CA LEU A 141 6.73 1.79 -6.01
C LEU A 141 5.98 0.69 -6.77
N ASP A 142 6.03 0.68 -8.10
CA ASP A 142 5.36 -0.35 -8.90
C ASP A 142 5.94 -1.75 -8.59
N ARG A 143 7.27 -1.88 -8.41
CA ARG A 143 7.91 -3.14 -8.00
C ARG A 143 7.42 -3.63 -6.64
N ILE A 144 7.34 -2.73 -5.65
CA ILE A 144 6.84 -3.06 -4.30
C ILE A 144 5.38 -3.49 -4.35
N VAL A 145 4.52 -2.73 -5.05
CA VAL A 145 3.09 -3.06 -5.19
C VAL A 145 2.89 -4.39 -5.92
N ILE A 146 3.68 -4.70 -6.94
CA ILE A 146 3.65 -6.02 -7.60
C ILE A 146 4.06 -7.13 -6.63
N HIS A 147 5.14 -6.94 -5.87
CA HIS A 147 5.62 -7.94 -4.91
C HIS A 147 4.55 -8.26 -3.86
N GLU A 148 4.07 -7.25 -3.13
CA GLU A 148 3.09 -7.47 -2.06
C GLU A 148 1.73 -7.93 -2.58
N VAL A 149 1.20 -7.29 -3.62
CA VAL A 149 -0.17 -7.56 -4.08
C VAL A 149 -0.22 -8.81 -4.95
N TYR A 150 0.66 -8.93 -5.95
CA TYR A 150 0.62 -10.07 -6.90
C TYR A 150 1.42 -11.28 -6.40
N GLY A 151 2.52 -11.04 -5.67
CA GLY A 151 3.37 -12.07 -5.06
C GLY A 151 2.74 -12.70 -3.81
N HIS A 152 2.16 -11.90 -2.90
CA HIS A 152 1.62 -12.40 -1.63
C HIS A 152 0.09 -12.34 -1.49
N ALA A 153 -0.54 -11.18 -1.72
CA ALA A 153 -1.96 -11.00 -1.41
C ALA A 153 -2.89 -11.80 -2.35
N PHE A 154 -2.66 -11.72 -3.67
CA PHE A 154 -3.47 -12.40 -4.67
C PHE A 154 -3.52 -13.92 -4.48
N PRO A 155 -2.41 -14.64 -4.20
CA PRO A 155 -2.46 -16.05 -3.83
C PRO A 155 -3.42 -16.40 -2.68
N TYR A 156 -3.40 -15.66 -1.56
CA TYR A 156 -4.37 -15.85 -0.47
C TYR A 156 -5.81 -15.56 -0.93
N LEU A 157 -6.03 -14.49 -1.69
CA LEU A 157 -7.37 -14.11 -2.15
C LEU A 157 -7.94 -15.11 -3.17
N LEU A 158 -7.11 -15.70 -4.02
CA LEU A 158 -7.51 -16.73 -4.99
C LEU A 158 -7.89 -18.03 -4.28
N ALA A 159 -7.08 -18.48 -3.32
CA ALA A 159 -7.39 -19.65 -2.49
C ALA A 159 -8.62 -19.43 -1.60
N GLY A 160 -8.78 -18.23 -1.03
CA GLY A 160 -9.80 -17.92 -0.02
C GLY A 160 -9.46 -18.39 1.39
N ASP A 161 -8.26 -18.93 1.59
CA ASP A 161 -7.73 -19.40 2.88
C ASP A 161 -6.19 -19.28 2.95
N LEU A 162 -5.62 -19.70 4.08
CA LEU A 162 -4.17 -19.67 4.33
C LEU A 162 -3.32 -20.63 3.47
N SER A 163 -3.92 -21.59 2.75
CA SER A 163 -3.17 -22.49 1.84
C SER A 163 -2.61 -21.74 0.62
N GLY A 164 -3.20 -20.59 0.27
CA GLY A 164 -2.70 -19.69 -0.76
C GLY A 164 -1.36 -19.01 -0.44
N ARG A 165 -0.71 -19.31 0.69
CA ARG A 165 0.57 -18.68 1.06
C ARG A 165 1.65 -18.91 0.00
N CYS A 166 2.11 -17.80 -0.58
CA CYS A 166 3.21 -17.79 -1.53
C CYS A 166 4.40 -17.07 -0.88
N ALA A 167 5.40 -17.84 -0.44
CA ALA A 167 6.48 -17.33 0.40
C ALA A 167 7.62 -16.66 -0.38
N ASP A 168 8.33 -15.77 0.32
CA ASP A 168 9.65 -15.28 -0.04
C ASP A 168 10.74 -16.34 0.04
N ALA A 169 11.88 -15.98 -0.56
CA ALA A 169 13.09 -16.78 -0.55
C ALA A 169 13.59 -17.01 0.89
N GLN A 170 13.71 -18.27 1.27
CA GLN A 170 14.32 -18.66 2.53
C GLN A 170 15.84 -18.45 2.51
N PRO A 171 16.49 -18.29 3.68
CA PRO A 171 17.95 -18.24 3.76
C PRO A 171 18.60 -19.43 3.04
N GLY A 172 19.51 -19.15 2.10
CA GLY A 172 20.18 -20.17 1.26
C GLY A 172 19.40 -20.61 0.01
N GLN A 173 18.13 -20.24 -0.15
CA GLN A 173 17.36 -20.46 -1.38
C GLN A 173 17.78 -19.44 -2.46
N ARG A 174 17.81 -19.85 -3.74
CA ARG A 174 17.94 -18.88 -4.83
C ARG A 174 16.67 -18.04 -4.92
N PRO A 175 16.76 -16.70 -5.02
CA PRO A 175 15.57 -15.82 -5.04
C PRO A 175 14.59 -16.16 -6.16
N THR A 176 15.09 -16.48 -7.34
CA THR A 176 14.29 -16.89 -8.50
C THR A 176 13.51 -18.20 -8.33
N ASP A 177 13.78 -18.96 -7.26
CA ASP A 177 13.09 -20.20 -6.94
C ASP A 177 11.98 -19.99 -5.89
N ALA A 178 11.83 -18.78 -5.36
CA ALA A 178 10.80 -18.43 -4.39
C ALA A 178 9.47 -18.10 -5.08
N CYS A 179 8.36 -18.53 -4.48
CA CYS A 179 7.02 -18.40 -5.05
C CYS A 179 6.67 -16.93 -5.36
N ALA A 180 6.84 -16.03 -4.38
CA ALA A 180 6.48 -14.62 -4.55
C ALA A 180 7.34 -13.95 -5.63
N ILE A 181 8.63 -14.31 -5.70
CA ILE A 181 9.60 -13.76 -6.65
C ILE A 181 9.37 -14.30 -8.08
N GLN A 182 8.91 -15.54 -8.24
CA GLN A 182 8.49 -16.05 -9.55
C GLN A 182 7.25 -15.32 -10.06
N ARG A 183 6.27 -15.11 -9.18
CA ARG A 183 5.03 -14.38 -9.51
C ARG A 183 5.28 -12.91 -9.84
N GLU A 184 6.05 -12.18 -9.03
CA GLU A 184 6.38 -10.77 -9.33
C GLU A 184 7.12 -10.66 -10.67
N ASN A 185 8.02 -11.61 -10.97
CA ASN A 185 8.86 -11.53 -12.16
C ASN A 185 8.07 -11.67 -13.46
N ALA A 186 6.97 -12.44 -13.45
CA ALA A 186 6.07 -12.53 -14.60
C ALA A 186 5.43 -11.15 -14.92
N VAL A 187 4.90 -10.46 -13.92
CA VAL A 187 4.30 -9.12 -14.08
C VAL A 187 5.37 -8.04 -14.37
N ARG A 188 6.53 -8.10 -13.70
CA ARG A 188 7.67 -7.20 -13.96
C ARG A 188 8.23 -7.35 -15.37
N ALA A 189 8.11 -8.53 -16.00
CA ALA A 189 8.49 -8.75 -17.39
C ALA A 189 7.55 -8.02 -18.37
N GLU A 190 6.22 -8.15 -18.20
CA GLU A 190 5.23 -7.41 -19.00
C GLU A 190 5.46 -5.89 -18.91
N LEU A 191 5.70 -5.39 -17.70
CA LEU A 191 5.91 -3.96 -17.40
C LEU A 191 7.34 -3.45 -17.68
N ARG A 192 8.25 -4.31 -18.14
CA ARG A 192 9.68 -3.98 -18.38
C ARG A 192 10.36 -3.33 -17.16
N LEU A 193 10.04 -3.80 -15.96
CA LEU A 193 10.59 -3.31 -14.69
C LEU A 193 11.91 -3.98 -14.28
N GLY A 194 12.40 -4.94 -15.09
CA GLY A 194 13.58 -5.75 -14.79
C GLY A 194 13.27 -6.84 -13.76
N LEU A 195 13.95 -7.97 -13.85
CA LEU A 195 13.72 -9.13 -12.99
C LEU A 195 14.42 -8.98 -11.64
N ARG A 196 13.76 -9.39 -10.54
CA ARG A 196 14.40 -9.60 -9.24
C ARG A 196 15.17 -10.91 -9.27
N ARG A 197 16.44 -10.86 -8.87
CA ARG A 197 17.39 -12.00 -8.85
C ARG A 197 18.08 -12.18 -7.49
N ASP A 198 17.87 -11.25 -6.57
CA ASP A 198 18.45 -11.15 -5.25
C ASP A 198 17.35 -11.22 -4.16
N VAL A 199 17.73 -11.69 -2.96
CA VAL A 199 16.90 -11.56 -1.75
C VAL A 199 16.86 -10.11 -1.26
N GLY A 200 17.88 -9.34 -1.65
CA GLY A 200 18.08 -7.99 -1.20
C GLY A 200 16.92 -7.07 -1.59
N LEU A 201 16.90 -5.93 -0.91
CA LEU A 201 16.09 -4.82 -1.34
C LEU A 201 16.71 -4.17 -2.59
N ASP A 202 17.92 -4.57 -3.02
CA ASP A 202 18.57 -4.12 -4.26
C ASP A 202 17.66 -4.32 -5.49
N GLY A 203 16.94 -5.45 -5.58
CA GLY A 203 15.93 -5.73 -6.61
C GLY A 203 14.54 -5.10 -6.38
N LEU A 204 14.31 -4.48 -5.23
CA LEU A 204 13.06 -3.83 -4.78
C LEU A 204 13.17 -2.33 -4.50
N ALA A 205 14.37 -1.72 -4.59
CA ALA A 205 14.72 -0.30 -4.37
C ALA A 205 15.52 0.12 -3.11
N LEU A 206 16.29 -0.71 -2.39
CA LEU A 206 17.19 -0.24 -1.31
C LEU A 206 18.54 -0.94 -1.21
N ALA A 207 19.53 -0.16 -0.77
CA ALA A 207 20.88 -0.57 -0.36
C ALA A 207 21.29 0.35 0.80
N ARG A 208 21.79 -0.06 1.97
CA ARG A 208 22.25 -1.33 2.61
C ARG A 208 22.26 -1.06 4.16
N PRO A 209 22.67 -1.97 5.07
CA PRO A 209 22.89 -3.43 5.04
C PRO A 209 22.13 -4.22 6.15
N THR A 210 22.15 -5.58 6.06
CA THR A 210 22.03 -6.58 7.18
C THR A 210 20.87 -6.51 8.20
N GLY A 211 20.04 -7.58 8.26
CA GLY A 211 19.21 -7.89 9.44
C GLY A 211 18.05 -8.85 9.18
N LEU A 212 18.22 -10.14 9.50
CA LEU A 212 17.21 -11.21 9.36
C LEU A 212 15.98 -11.03 10.28
N SER A 213 14.79 -11.49 9.86
CA SER A 213 14.09 -12.66 10.45
C SER A 213 12.76 -13.02 9.74
N PRO A 214 12.41 -14.30 9.51
CA PRO A 214 11.07 -14.70 9.06
C PRO A 214 10.08 -14.84 10.25
N ARG A 215 8.83 -14.37 10.09
CA ARG A 215 7.77 -14.52 11.13
C ARG A 215 6.49 -15.19 10.61
N LEU A 216 5.65 -15.58 11.57
CA LEU A 216 4.45 -16.42 11.45
C LEU A 216 3.18 -15.59 11.14
N PRO A 217 2.13 -16.19 10.57
CA PRO A 217 0.88 -15.48 10.24
C PRO A 217 0.13 -14.96 11.48
N LEU A 218 -0.47 -13.78 11.34
CA LEU A 218 -1.31 -13.16 12.36
C LEU A 218 -2.69 -13.85 12.46
N THR A 219 -3.10 -14.21 13.67
CA THR A 219 -4.46 -14.70 13.98
C THR A 219 -5.23 -13.67 14.79
N TRP A 220 -6.36 -13.21 14.29
CA TRP A 220 -7.30 -12.37 15.02
C TRP A 220 -8.37 -13.23 15.71
N VAL A 221 -8.62 -12.95 16.98
CA VAL A 221 -9.79 -13.47 17.72
C VAL A 221 -10.84 -12.35 17.77
N ARG A 222 -12.11 -12.73 17.61
CA ARG A 222 -13.28 -11.83 17.54
C ARG A 222 -13.47 -10.98 18.81
#